data_AF-A0A7X5Q758-F1
#
_entry.id   AF-A0A7X5Q758-F1
#
_cell.length_a   1.000
_cell.length_b   1.000
_cell.length_c   1.000
_cell.angle_alpha   90.00
_cell.angle_beta   90.00
_cell.angle_gamma   90.00
#
_symmetry.space_group_name_H-M   'P 1'
#
loop_
_entity.id
_entity.type
_entity.pdbx_description
1 polymer ?
#
loop_
_entity_poly.entity_id
_entity_poly.type
_entity_poly.pdbx_seq_one_letter_code
_entity_poly.pdbx_strand_id
1 'polypeptide(L)'
;MEAYLDPHHYDLVTPDGSITNLTAIDDKTAEAVVFIENISSVFVGFEIEPEFVSFNIKSTLAQLGINGIGQEYELDRKNHCAQVKVTLKPIGAIGRQMLKHIKEGAVIGKLFAADERRRVRDPFYLSRMFGRADRLGNPLLSLGGLHGSTDLILEKVEGRTVAYLTLQHGKLEYEESIHGFLPTLEKALISDHPMREIVGLHQKWLPHVPHNIEEDEILLVRTLPLHIRTVYGRVVNELLSEGYQHTTANVLQPDTAASGDIYELFGESKRELTDIPLEFYTLEPYREHVFFKDRDQLLNNLEDPSTLFDAFTTAPQPKKNGAAVFIVKGSQLDNLKAKDWT
;
A
#
# COMPACT_ATOMS: atom_id res chain seq x y z
N MET A 1 3.80 26.20 -13.52
CA MET A 1 3.69 25.69 -12.14
C MET A 1 2.75 24.51 -12.25
N GLU A 2 3.29 23.36 -12.68
CA GLU A 2 2.51 22.13 -12.79
C GLU A 2 2.04 21.74 -11.38
N ALA A 3 0.76 21.42 -11.26
CA ALA A 3 0.13 21.20 -9.97
C ALA A 3 0.83 20.06 -9.24
N TYR A 4 1.40 20.35 -8.07
CA TYR A 4 1.99 19.43 -7.11
C TYR A 4 1.01 18.39 -6.52
N LEU A 5 -0.20 18.33 -7.07
CA LEU A 5 -1.33 17.56 -6.55
C LEU A 5 -1.96 16.84 -7.73
N ASP A 6 -1.22 15.93 -8.36
CA ASP A 6 -1.88 14.85 -9.06
C ASP A 6 -2.42 13.89 -7.97
N PRO A 7 -3.74 13.82 -7.76
CA PRO A 7 -4.34 12.93 -6.76
C PRO A 7 -4.12 11.44 -7.06
N HIS A 8 -3.49 11.10 -8.19
CA HIS A 8 -3.19 9.73 -8.60
C HIS A 8 -1.73 9.34 -8.41
N HIS A 9 -0.85 10.29 -8.05
CA HIS A 9 0.56 10.00 -7.78
C HIS A 9 0.84 9.92 -6.29
N TYR A 10 0.68 8.70 -5.80
CA TYR A 10 1.08 8.22 -4.49
C TYR A 10 2.62 8.26 -4.32
N ASP A 11 3.10 9.18 -3.49
CA ASP A 11 4.53 9.55 -3.38
C ASP A 11 5.40 8.54 -2.62
N LEU A 12 4.80 7.54 -1.96
CA LEU A 12 5.52 6.46 -1.27
C LEU A 12 5.71 5.20 -2.12
N VAL A 13 5.18 5.16 -3.35
CA VAL A 13 5.33 4.01 -4.25
C VAL A 13 5.77 4.43 -5.64
N THR A 14 6.41 3.50 -6.35
CA THR A 14 6.69 3.66 -7.78
C THR A 14 5.64 2.93 -8.63
N PRO A 15 5.61 3.18 -9.95
CA PRO A 15 5.06 2.22 -10.90
C PRO A 15 5.72 0.84 -10.75
N ASP A 16 5.08 -0.19 -11.30
CA ASP A 16 5.71 -1.50 -11.38
C ASP A 16 6.85 -1.49 -12.42
N GLY A 17 7.92 -2.23 -12.13
CA GLY A 17 9.07 -2.42 -13.01
C GLY A 17 9.07 -3.76 -13.71
N SER A 18 9.73 -3.79 -14.86
CA SER A 18 9.93 -4.98 -15.69
C SER A 18 11.32 -5.56 -15.51
N ILE A 19 11.44 -6.89 -15.62
CA ILE A 19 12.73 -7.58 -15.63
C ILE A 19 13.48 -7.24 -16.92
N THR A 20 14.70 -6.72 -16.81
CA THR A 20 15.61 -6.46 -17.95
C THR A 20 16.68 -7.54 -18.11
N ASN A 21 16.99 -8.26 -17.04
CA ASN A 21 17.90 -9.40 -17.06
C ASN A 21 17.42 -10.44 -16.04
N LEU A 22 17.47 -11.72 -16.42
CA LEU A 22 17.15 -12.83 -15.52
C LEU A 22 18.22 -13.91 -15.61
N THR A 23 18.86 -14.21 -14.48
CA THR A 23 19.87 -15.26 -14.35
C THR A 23 19.41 -16.31 -13.35
N ALA A 24 19.26 -17.55 -13.79
CA ALA A 24 19.03 -18.67 -12.86
C ALA A 24 20.31 -18.95 -12.08
N ILE A 25 20.22 -18.97 -10.74
CA ILE A 25 21.33 -19.34 -9.87
C ILE A 25 21.28 -20.86 -9.65
N ASP A 26 20.11 -21.39 -9.29
CA ASP A 26 19.82 -22.81 -9.16
C ASP A 26 18.34 -23.12 -9.43
N ASP A 27 17.93 -24.38 -9.24
CA ASP A 27 16.55 -24.85 -9.46
C ASP A 27 15.51 -24.20 -8.53
N LYS A 28 15.96 -23.46 -7.50
CA LYS A 28 15.14 -22.81 -6.48
C LYS A 28 15.44 -21.32 -6.34
N THR A 29 16.25 -20.71 -7.19
CA THR A 29 16.57 -19.29 -7.07
C THR A 29 16.92 -18.69 -8.42
N ALA A 30 16.39 -17.50 -8.68
CA ALA A 30 16.79 -16.67 -9.80
C ALA A 30 17.13 -15.26 -9.33
N GLU A 31 18.06 -14.64 -10.03
CA GLU A 31 18.41 -13.24 -9.86
C GLU A 31 17.84 -12.45 -11.03
N ALA A 32 17.07 -11.41 -10.71
CA ALA A 32 16.46 -10.52 -11.68
C ALA A 32 17.01 -9.11 -11.49
N VAL A 33 17.28 -8.43 -12.60
CA VAL A 33 17.45 -6.98 -12.63
C VAL A 33 16.12 -6.40 -13.08
N VAL A 34 15.50 -5.59 -12.22
CA VAL A 34 14.22 -4.93 -12.47
C VAL A 34 14.48 -3.46 -12.77
N PHE A 35 13.97 -2.98 -13.90
CA PHE A 35 14.01 -1.57 -14.26
C PHE A 35 12.63 -0.95 -14.09
N ILE A 36 12.58 0.17 -13.38
CA ILE A 36 11.36 0.93 -13.09
C ILE A 36 11.50 2.29 -13.77
N GLU A 37 10.58 2.60 -14.67
CA GLU A 37 10.53 3.87 -15.40
C GLU A 37 9.40 4.76 -14.90
N ASN A 38 9.43 6.03 -15.28
CA ASN A 38 8.38 7.01 -15.01
C ASN A 38 8.08 7.18 -13.51
N ILE A 39 9.11 7.09 -12.67
CA ILE A 39 9.00 7.35 -11.23
C ILE A 39 8.67 8.83 -11.01
N SER A 40 7.61 9.08 -10.25
CA SER A 40 7.18 10.44 -9.92
C SER A 40 8.34 11.30 -9.38
N SER A 41 8.45 12.55 -9.81
CA SER A 41 9.48 13.49 -9.34
C SER A 41 9.39 13.79 -7.85
N VAL A 42 8.24 13.53 -7.23
CA VAL A 42 7.97 13.68 -5.80
C VAL A 42 8.08 12.35 -5.03
N PHE A 43 8.54 11.27 -5.67
CA PHE A 43 8.75 9.99 -4.99
C PHE A 43 9.74 10.16 -3.83
N VAL A 44 9.28 9.86 -2.61
CA VAL A 44 10.02 10.11 -1.37
C VAL A 44 11.28 9.24 -1.28
N GLY A 45 11.30 8.09 -1.95
CA GLY A 45 12.47 7.20 -1.98
C GLY A 45 13.74 7.86 -2.55
N PHE A 46 13.63 8.96 -3.30
CA PHE A 46 14.80 9.74 -3.75
C PHE A 46 15.47 10.58 -2.65
N GLU A 47 14.81 10.77 -1.50
CA GLU A 47 15.21 11.72 -0.46
C GLU A 47 15.52 11.06 0.89
N ILE A 48 15.16 9.79 1.06
CA ILE A 48 15.36 9.03 2.31
C ILE A 48 16.52 8.04 2.17
N GLU A 49 16.94 7.49 3.30
CA GLU A 49 17.98 6.48 3.35
C GLU A 49 17.55 5.20 2.61
N PRO A 50 18.45 4.55 1.83
CA PRO A 50 18.10 3.36 1.04
C PRO A 50 17.51 2.20 1.85
N GLU A 51 17.84 2.09 3.13
CA GLU A 51 17.31 1.06 4.04
C GLU A 51 15.80 1.18 4.30
N PHE A 52 15.22 2.36 4.07
CA PHE A 52 13.78 2.59 4.14
C PHE A 52 13.07 2.39 2.79
N VAL A 53 13.82 2.05 1.73
CA VAL A 53 13.26 1.71 0.43
C VAL A 53 13.30 0.20 0.23
N SER A 54 12.14 -0.40 0.00
CA SER A 54 12.00 -1.85 -0.16
C SER A 54 11.31 -2.21 -1.47
N PHE A 55 11.79 -3.26 -2.12
CA PHE A 55 11.07 -3.87 -3.23
C PHE A 55 9.83 -4.64 -2.73
N ASN A 56 8.68 -4.34 -3.29
CA ASN A 56 7.41 -4.98 -3.01
C ASN A 56 6.94 -5.74 -4.26
N ILE A 57 7.03 -7.06 -4.21
CA ILE A 57 6.59 -7.93 -5.32
C ILE A 57 5.08 -7.84 -5.52
N LYS A 58 4.59 -8.02 -6.75
CA LYS A 58 3.15 -8.07 -7.05
C LYS A 58 2.51 -9.20 -6.24
N SER A 59 1.42 -8.90 -5.53
CA SER A 59 0.68 -9.91 -4.74
C SER A 59 0.23 -11.11 -5.58
N THR A 60 -0.07 -10.93 -6.88
CA THR A 60 -0.35 -12.08 -7.79
C THR A 60 0.79 -13.10 -7.82
N LEU A 61 2.05 -12.67 -7.80
CA LEU A 61 3.22 -13.56 -7.76
C LEU A 61 3.43 -14.14 -6.36
N ALA A 62 3.24 -13.33 -5.31
CA ALA A 62 3.31 -13.80 -3.93
C ALA A 62 2.29 -14.92 -3.63
N GLN A 63 1.05 -14.78 -4.12
CA GLN A 63 0.01 -15.80 -3.95
C GLN A 63 0.37 -17.11 -4.63
N LEU A 64 1.18 -17.08 -5.67
CA LEU A 64 1.69 -18.27 -6.37
C LEU A 64 2.96 -18.83 -5.72
N GLY A 65 3.40 -18.24 -4.61
CA GLY A 65 4.59 -18.67 -3.89
C GLY A 65 5.90 -18.08 -4.42
N ILE A 66 5.89 -16.93 -5.11
CA ILE A 66 7.13 -16.24 -5.48
C ILE A 66 7.40 -15.11 -4.50
N ASN A 67 8.54 -15.15 -3.81
CA ASN A 67 9.02 -14.05 -2.98
C ASN A 67 10.16 -13.31 -3.70
N GLY A 68 10.13 -11.97 -3.73
CA GLY A 68 11.13 -11.14 -4.40
C GLY A 68 11.91 -10.26 -3.42
N ILE A 69 13.12 -10.68 -3.05
CA ILE A 69 13.94 -9.99 -2.05
C ILE A 69 14.89 -9.03 -2.76
N GLY A 70 14.66 -7.72 -2.63
CA GLY A 70 15.58 -6.70 -3.15
C GLY A 70 16.93 -6.71 -2.42
N GLN A 71 18.02 -6.73 -3.17
CA GLN A 71 19.40 -6.81 -2.70
C GLN A 71 20.12 -5.45 -2.85
N GLU A 72 19.96 -4.82 -4.01
CA GLU A 72 20.64 -3.57 -4.37
C GLU A 72 19.66 -2.64 -5.09
N TYR A 73 19.78 -1.34 -4.81
CA TYR A 73 18.88 -0.30 -5.29
C TYR A 73 19.68 0.86 -5.86
N GLU A 74 19.49 1.15 -7.14
CA GLU A 74 20.06 2.30 -7.83
C GLU A 74 18.92 3.21 -8.26
N LEU A 75 18.72 4.32 -7.53
CA LEU A 75 17.67 5.29 -7.84
C LEU A 75 18.26 6.50 -8.58
N ASP A 76 17.70 6.82 -9.74
CA ASP A 76 18.09 7.98 -10.55
C ASP A 76 16.97 9.03 -10.56
N ARG A 77 17.10 10.02 -9.66
CA ARG A 77 16.16 11.15 -9.55
C ARG A 77 16.12 11.99 -10.83
N LYS A 78 17.24 12.10 -11.56
CA LYS A 78 17.34 12.97 -12.73
C LYS A 78 16.59 12.37 -13.92
N ASN A 79 16.67 11.05 -14.08
CA ASN A 79 16.03 10.33 -15.17
C ASN A 79 14.68 9.71 -14.78
N HIS A 80 14.23 9.91 -13.54
CA HIS A 80 12.95 9.40 -13.04
C HIS A 80 12.84 7.87 -13.18
N CYS A 81 13.93 7.15 -12.88
CA CYS A 81 13.98 5.70 -12.99
C CYS A 81 14.76 5.07 -11.84
N ALA A 82 14.65 3.75 -11.72
CA ALA A 82 15.43 2.96 -10.78
C ALA A 82 15.78 1.59 -11.37
N GLN A 83 16.93 1.06 -10.96
CA GLN A 83 17.32 -0.31 -11.20
C GLN A 83 17.42 -1.04 -9.86
N VAL A 84 16.80 -2.21 -9.77
CA VAL A 84 16.72 -2.99 -8.54
C VAL A 84 17.19 -4.40 -8.83
N LYS A 85 18.17 -4.87 -8.06
CA LYS A 85 18.60 -6.27 -8.08
C LYS A 85 17.72 -7.06 -7.13
N VAL A 86 17.01 -8.07 -7.62
CA VAL A 86 16.02 -8.83 -6.86
C VAL A 86 16.35 -10.32 -6.91
N THR A 87 16.39 -10.98 -5.76
CA THR A 87 16.43 -12.44 -5.67
C THR A 87 15.02 -13.00 -5.61
N LEU A 88 14.63 -13.77 -6.62
CA LEU A 88 13.36 -14.49 -6.70
C LEU A 88 13.52 -15.87 -6.06
N LYS A 89 12.72 -16.13 -5.02
CA LYS A 89 12.66 -17.41 -4.31
C LYS A 89 11.26 -18.03 -4.45
N PRO A 90 11.13 -19.22 -5.05
CA PRO A 90 9.91 -19.98 -5.06
C PRO A 90 9.71 -20.68 -3.71
N ILE A 91 8.48 -20.68 -3.24
CA ILE A 91 7.99 -21.36 -2.05
C ILE A 91 6.94 -22.36 -2.54
N GLY A 92 7.12 -23.63 -2.19
CA GLY A 92 6.23 -24.70 -2.59
C GLY A 92 6.27 -25.07 -4.07
N ALA A 93 5.44 -26.05 -4.43
CA ALA A 93 5.45 -26.66 -5.76
C ALA A 93 5.00 -25.69 -6.86
N ILE A 94 3.96 -24.89 -6.59
CA ILE A 94 3.44 -23.91 -7.55
C ILE A 94 4.46 -22.80 -7.79
N GLY A 95 5.09 -22.28 -6.73
CA GLY A 95 6.14 -21.27 -6.84
C GLY A 95 7.30 -21.75 -7.71
N ARG A 96 7.75 -23.00 -7.53
CA ARG A 96 8.82 -23.59 -8.35
C ARG A 96 8.47 -23.67 -9.82
N GLN A 97 7.21 -23.95 -10.15
CA GLN A 97 6.77 -23.96 -11.53
C GLN A 97 6.61 -22.55 -12.08
N MET A 98 6.03 -21.63 -11.30
CA MET A 98 5.86 -20.24 -11.69
C MET A 98 7.19 -19.54 -11.96
N LEU A 99 8.25 -19.87 -11.19
CA LEU A 99 9.59 -19.32 -11.42
C LEU A 99 10.11 -19.61 -12.85
N LYS A 100 9.78 -20.79 -13.40
CA LYS A 100 10.16 -21.18 -14.78
C LYS A 100 9.42 -20.38 -15.87
N HIS A 101 8.31 -19.76 -15.48
CA HIS A 101 7.46 -18.94 -16.34
C HIS A 101 7.79 -17.44 -16.22
N ILE A 102 8.63 -17.03 -15.28
CA ILE A 102 9.12 -15.65 -15.19
C ILE A 102 10.23 -15.47 -16.23
N LYS A 103 10.13 -14.41 -17.03
CA LYS A 103 11.05 -14.09 -18.13
C LYS A 103 11.38 -12.60 -18.17
N GLU A 104 12.40 -12.26 -18.94
CA GLU A 104 12.67 -10.87 -19.31
C GLU A 104 11.42 -10.22 -19.93
N GLY A 105 11.18 -8.96 -19.59
CA GLY A 105 9.98 -8.20 -19.91
C GLY A 105 8.82 -8.38 -18.91
N ALA A 106 8.86 -9.37 -18.02
CA ALA A 106 7.80 -9.55 -17.02
C ALA A 106 7.78 -8.39 -16.01
N VAL A 107 6.61 -7.81 -15.77
CA VAL A 107 6.38 -6.78 -14.75
C VAL A 107 6.09 -7.44 -13.40
N ILE A 108 6.98 -7.27 -12.42
CA ILE A 108 6.99 -8.12 -11.21
C ILE A 108 6.83 -7.40 -9.88
N GLY A 109 7.01 -6.09 -9.80
CA GLY A 109 6.85 -5.37 -8.53
C GLY A 109 7.28 -3.93 -8.60
N LYS A 110 7.21 -3.23 -7.47
CA LYS A 110 7.46 -1.79 -7.33
C LYS A 110 8.33 -1.52 -6.11
N LEU A 111 8.80 -0.29 -5.96
CA LEU A 111 9.42 0.18 -4.72
C LEU A 111 8.37 0.80 -3.80
N PHE A 112 8.58 0.62 -2.50
CA PHE A 112 7.88 1.33 -1.44
C PHE A 112 8.90 2.08 -0.57
N ALA A 113 8.60 3.34 -0.25
CA ALA A 113 9.40 4.21 0.60
C ALA A 113 8.74 4.33 1.98
N ALA A 114 9.27 3.61 2.97
CA ALA A 114 8.82 3.59 4.34
C ALA A 114 9.31 4.83 5.13
N ASP A 115 8.90 6.03 4.71
CA ASP A 115 9.30 7.27 5.37
C ASP A 115 8.77 7.33 6.81
N GLU A 116 9.70 7.27 7.77
CA GLU A 116 9.44 7.34 9.21
C GLU A 116 8.65 8.58 9.64
N ARG A 117 8.74 9.69 8.89
CA ARG A 117 7.94 10.90 9.17
C ARG A 117 6.46 10.69 8.88
N ARG A 118 6.11 9.73 8.02
CA ARG A 118 4.74 9.35 7.66
C ARG A 118 4.15 8.27 8.55
N ARG A 119 5.00 7.50 9.25
CA ARG A 119 4.60 6.35 10.08
C ARG A 119 3.66 6.79 11.20
N VAL A 120 2.47 6.19 11.26
CA VAL A 120 1.43 6.54 12.22
C VAL A 120 1.84 6.16 13.63
N ARG A 121 1.93 7.14 14.54
CA ARG A 121 2.39 6.94 15.94
C ARG A 121 1.28 6.85 16.97
N ASP A 122 0.11 7.40 16.67
CA ASP A 122 -1.02 7.44 17.59
C ASP A 122 -2.21 6.60 17.08
N PRO A 123 -2.63 5.54 17.81
CA PRO A 123 -3.82 4.75 17.47
C PRO A 123 -5.09 5.59 17.35
N PHE A 124 -5.14 6.73 18.05
CA PHE A 124 -6.25 7.67 17.95
C PHE A 124 -6.40 8.27 16.53
N TYR A 125 -5.33 8.31 15.74
CA TYR A 125 -5.40 8.76 14.35
C TYR A 125 -6.22 7.82 13.46
N LEU A 126 -5.96 6.51 13.53
CA LEU A 126 -6.69 5.51 12.74
C LEU A 126 -8.12 5.32 13.24
N SER A 127 -8.32 5.24 14.57
CA SER A 127 -9.66 5.08 15.16
C SER A 127 -10.66 6.17 14.72
N ARG A 128 -10.18 7.40 14.47
CA ARG A 128 -11.01 8.50 13.94
C ARG A 128 -11.52 8.28 12.51
N MET A 129 -10.85 7.44 11.72
CA MET A 129 -11.24 7.13 10.35
C MET A 129 -12.26 6.00 10.25
N PHE A 130 -12.28 5.08 11.23
CA PHE A 130 -13.25 3.98 11.27
C PHE A 130 -14.68 4.51 11.38
N GLY A 131 -15.58 3.90 10.61
CA GLY A 131 -16.99 4.29 10.54
C GLY A 131 -17.22 5.67 9.89
N ARG A 132 -16.19 6.30 9.32
CA ARG A 132 -16.32 7.53 8.54
C ARG A 132 -16.21 7.24 7.06
N ALA A 133 -16.91 8.06 6.29
CA ALA A 133 -16.91 8.01 4.85
C ALA A 133 -16.49 9.36 4.26
N ASP A 134 -16.03 9.33 3.01
CA ASP A 134 -15.91 10.52 2.17
C ASP A 134 -17.30 11.05 1.75
N ARG A 135 -17.32 12.17 1.03
CA ARG A 135 -18.57 12.81 0.55
C ARG A 135 -19.38 11.93 -0.39
N LEU A 136 -18.76 10.95 -1.03
CA LEU A 136 -19.41 10.00 -1.94
C LEU A 136 -19.90 8.76 -1.19
N GLY A 137 -19.79 8.73 0.14
CA GLY A 137 -20.23 7.63 0.99
C GLY A 137 -19.26 6.46 1.05
N ASN A 138 -18.03 6.61 0.53
CA ASN A 138 -17.04 5.53 0.59
C ASN A 138 -16.28 5.58 1.91
N PRO A 139 -16.04 4.44 2.57
CA PRO A 139 -15.33 4.40 3.85
C PRO A 139 -13.88 4.93 3.71
N LEU A 140 -13.44 5.73 4.69
CA LEU A 140 -12.06 6.24 4.77
C LEU A 140 -11.07 5.15 5.22
N LEU A 141 -11.53 4.34 6.17
CA LEU A 141 -10.89 3.14 6.67
C LEU A 141 -11.99 2.20 7.18
N SER A 142 -12.06 0.96 6.70
CA SER A 142 -13.03 -0.01 7.23
C SER A 142 -12.55 -1.46 7.11
N LEU A 143 -12.89 -2.27 8.11
CA LEU A 143 -12.69 -3.71 8.12
C LEU A 143 -14.06 -4.40 8.03
N GLY A 144 -14.28 -5.26 7.03
CA GLY A 144 -15.52 -6.05 6.93
C GLY A 144 -16.76 -5.29 6.41
N GLY A 145 -16.57 -4.20 5.67
CA GLY A 145 -17.65 -3.44 5.03
C GLY A 145 -18.08 -2.18 5.80
N LEU A 146 -19.16 -1.52 5.36
CA LEU A 146 -19.54 -0.16 5.84
C LEU A 146 -19.85 -0.05 7.34
N HIS A 147 -20.25 -1.15 7.98
CA HIS A 147 -20.57 -1.16 9.42
C HIS A 147 -19.33 -1.33 10.31
N GLY A 148 -18.17 -1.66 9.73
CA GLY A 148 -16.95 -1.99 10.46
C GLY A 148 -17.06 -3.31 11.22
N SER A 149 -15.92 -3.91 11.52
CA SER A 149 -15.79 -5.05 12.44
C SER A 149 -15.29 -4.54 13.79
N THR A 150 -15.79 -5.15 14.87
CA THR A 150 -15.32 -4.95 16.25
C THR A 150 -13.97 -5.61 16.51
N ASP A 151 -13.45 -6.37 15.56
CA ASP A 151 -12.33 -7.29 15.73
C ASP A 151 -10.97 -6.63 15.44
N LEU A 152 -10.97 -5.33 15.11
CA LEU A 152 -9.73 -4.59 14.92
C LEU A 152 -9.16 -4.13 16.26
N ILE A 153 -8.00 -4.68 16.61
CA ILE A 153 -7.23 -4.25 17.77
C ILE A 153 -6.15 -3.27 17.30
N LEU A 154 -6.17 -2.04 17.82
CA LEU A 154 -5.14 -1.03 17.57
C LEU A 154 -4.29 -0.84 18.83
N GLU A 155 -3.00 -1.13 18.73
CA GLU A 155 -2.06 -0.98 19.84
C GLU A 155 -0.89 -0.07 19.48
N LYS A 156 -0.29 0.51 20.52
CA LYS A 156 0.96 1.27 20.37
C LYS A 156 2.13 0.37 20.73
N VAL A 157 2.86 -0.06 19.73
CA VAL A 157 4.04 -0.93 19.86
C VAL A 157 5.27 -0.14 19.46
N GLU A 158 6.29 -0.05 20.31
CA GLU A 158 7.56 0.63 20.00
C GLU A 158 7.41 2.08 19.46
N GLY A 159 6.37 2.78 19.92
CA GLY A 159 6.11 4.16 19.50
C GLY A 159 5.40 4.33 18.15
N ARG A 160 5.00 3.23 17.48
CA ARG A 160 4.14 3.20 16.29
C ARG A 160 2.80 2.53 16.57
N THR A 161 1.81 2.82 15.73
CA THR A 161 0.50 2.18 15.77
C THR A 161 0.53 0.90 14.95
N VAL A 162 0.10 -0.20 15.56
CA VAL A 162 -0.05 -1.50 14.91
C VAL A 162 -1.52 -1.93 15.02
N ALA A 163 -2.10 -2.33 13.90
CA ALA A 163 -3.39 -3.01 13.85
C ALA A 163 -3.17 -4.51 13.78
N TYR A 164 -3.92 -5.27 14.56
CA TYR A 164 -3.98 -6.73 14.43
C TYR A 164 -5.29 -7.10 13.73
N LEU A 165 -5.16 -7.64 12.51
CA LEU A 165 -6.30 -8.09 11.72
C LEU A 165 -6.56 -9.58 11.99
N THR A 166 -7.70 -9.89 12.60
CA THR A 166 -8.07 -11.27 12.86
C THR A 166 -8.35 -12.04 11.58
N LEU A 167 -7.77 -13.24 11.49
CA LEU A 167 -7.92 -14.16 10.38
C LEU A 167 -9.28 -14.85 10.38
N GLN A 168 -9.83 -15.08 9.19
CA GLN A 168 -10.98 -15.94 8.98
C GLN A 168 -10.57 -17.41 9.16
N HIS A 169 -11.42 -18.22 9.79
CA HIS A 169 -11.14 -19.64 10.02
C HIS A 169 -11.04 -20.45 8.72
N GLY A 170 -9.80 -20.72 8.28
CA GLY A 170 -9.51 -21.56 7.12
C GLY A 170 -8.36 -21.02 6.29
N LYS A 171 -8.01 -21.76 5.24
CA LYS A 171 -6.98 -21.35 4.29
C LYS A 171 -7.44 -21.52 2.84
N LEU A 172 -6.76 -20.84 1.93
CA LEU A 172 -6.89 -21.06 0.50
C LEU A 172 -5.91 -22.13 0.05
N GLU A 173 -6.42 -23.03 -0.79
CA GLU A 173 -5.60 -23.98 -1.54
C GLU A 173 -5.88 -23.83 -3.03
N TYR A 174 -4.90 -24.19 -3.86
CA TYR A 174 -5.08 -24.21 -5.30
C TYR A 174 -5.63 -25.54 -5.78
N GLU A 175 -6.53 -25.46 -6.76
CA GLU A 175 -6.91 -26.62 -7.56
C GLU A 175 -5.83 -26.94 -8.60
N GLU A 176 -5.74 -28.20 -9.03
CA GLU A 176 -4.81 -28.68 -10.07
C GLU A 176 -4.86 -27.87 -11.38
N SER A 177 -6.00 -27.22 -11.65
CA SER A 177 -6.19 -26.35 -12.80
C SER A 177 -5.19 -25.19 -12.86
N ILE A 178 -4.60 -24.79 -11.73
CA ILE A 178 -3.60 -23.71 -11.66
C ILE A 178 -2.39 -23.98 -12.56
N HIS A 179 -1.98 -25.25 -12.68
CA HIS A 179 -0.81 -25.64 -13.47
C HIS A 179 -1.00 -25.35 -14.96
N GLY A 180 -2.23 -25.50 -15.47
CA GLY A 180 -2.59 -25.12 -16.84
C GLY A 180 -2.67 -23.61 -17.06
N PHE A 181 -2.80 -22.84 -15.98
CA PHE A 181 -2.94 -21.38 -16.03
C PHE A 181 -1.61 -20.62 -15.97
N LEU A 182 -0.54 -21.20 -15.39
CA LEU A 182 0.77 -20.54 -15.29
C LEU A 182 1.33 -19.98 -16.61
N PRO A 183 1.22 -20.68 -17.78
CA PRO A 183 1.67 -20.11 -19.05
C PRO A 183 0.86 -18.89 -19.53
N THR A 184 -0.39 -18.73 -19.04
CA THR A 184 -1.19 -17.53 -19.31
C THR A 184 -0.72 -16.36 -18.46
N LEU A 185 -0.38 -16.63 -17.19
CA LEU A 185 0.20 -15.63 -16.29
C LEU A 185 1.55 -15.11 -16.79
N GLU A 186 2.40 -15.97 -17.35
CA GLU A 186 3.63 -15.55 -18.03
C GLU A 186 3.38 -14.42 -19.04
N LYS A 187 2.42 -14.63 -19.95
CA LYS A 187 2.08 -13.65 -20.99
C LYS A 187 1.51 -12.37 -20.38
N ALA A 188 0.67 -12.53 -19.35
CA ALA A 188 0.04 -11.42 -18.68
C ALA A 188 1.04 -10.54 -17.92
N LEU A 189 2.09 -11.13 -17.34
CA LEU A 189 3.16 -10.37 -16.68
C LEU A 189 3.95 -9.54 -17.69
N ILE A 190 4.19 -10.05 -18.89
CA ILE A 190 4.90 -9.32 -19.95
C ILE A 190 4.02 -8.19 -20.52
N SER A 191 2.70 -8.42 -20.64
CA SER A 191 1.74 -7.42 -21.13
C SER A 191 1.18 -6.50 -20.04
N ASP A 192 1.68 -6.60 -18.81
CA ASP A 192 1.18 -5.92 -17.60
C ASP A 192 -0.35 -5.92 -17.46
N HIS A 193 -0.96 -7.11 -17.54
CA HIS A 193 -2.39 -7.28 -17.33
C HIS A 193 -2.71 -7.74 -15.91
N PRO A 194 -3.70 -7.12 -15.23
CA PRO A 194 -4.10 -7.53 -13.89
C PRO A 194 -4.72 -8.92 -13.93
N MET A 195 -4.17 -9.85 -13.14
CA MET A 195 -4.58 -11.26 -13.12
C MET A 195 -5.01 -11.76 -11.73
N ARG A 196 -4.98 -10.91 -10.70
CA ARG A 196 -5.27 -11.32 -9.30
C ARG A 196 -6.63 -12.01 -9.16
N GLU A 197 -7.68 -11.43 -9.74
CA GLU A 197 -9.03 -12.01 -9.69
C GLU A 197 -9.13 -13.34 -10.43
N ILE A 198 -8.41 -13.48 -11.55
CA ILE A 198 -8.40 -14.72 -12.36
C ILE A 198 -7.63 -15.83 -11.63
N VAL A 199 -6.52 -15.50 -10.94
CA VAL A 199 -5.84 -16.45 -10.05
C VAL A 199 -6.80 -16.96 -8.97
N GLY A 200 -7.67 -16.09 -8.44
CA GLY A 200 -8.69 -16.46 -7.47
C GLY A 200 -9.68 -17.54 -7.96
N LEU A 201 -9.90 -17.68 -9.27
CA LEU A 201 -10.76 -18.73 -9.84
C LEU A 201 -10.17 -20.14 -9.70
N HIS A 202 -8.86 -20.23 -9.44
CA HIS A 202 -8.15 -21.49 -9.21
C HIS A 202 -7.97 -21.79 -7.71
N GLN A 203 -8.51 -20.95 -6.83
CA GLN A 203 -8.40 -21.10 -5.39
C GLN A 203 -9.71 -21.62 -4.79
N LYS A 204 -9.58 -22.54 -3.84
CA LYS A 204 -10.67 -23.07 -3.03
C LYS A 204 -10.44 -22.73 -1.56
N TRP A 205 -11.47 -22.19 -0.92
CA TRP A 205 -11.47 -21.98 0.52
C TRP A 205 -11.71 -23.30 1.26
N LEU A 206 -10.82 -23.64 2.19
CA LEU A 206 -10.95 -24.76 3.11
C LEU A 206 -11.29 -24.23 4.51
N PRO A 207 -12.57 -24.25 4.90
CA PRO A 207 -12.99 -23.73 6.19
C PRO A 207 -12.51 -24.64 7.34
N HIS A 208 -12.26 -24.03 8.51
CA HIS A 208 -11.93 -24.73 9.77
C HIS A 208 -10.62 -25.55 9.75
N VAL A 209 -9.75 -25.33 8.77
CA VAL A 209 -8.38 -25.86 8.77
C VAL A 209 -7.50 -24.93 9.60
N PRO A 210 -6.62 -25.46 10.47
CA PRO A 210 -5.70 -24.62 11.24
C PRO A 210 -4.73 -23.85 10.33
N HIS A 211 -4.31 -22.68 10.78
CA HIS A 211 -3.32 -21.86 10.07
C HIS A 211 -1.87 -22.23 10.42
N ASN A 212 -1.56 -23.51 10.66
CA ASN A 212 -0.17 -23.97 10.79
C ASN A 212 0.54 -23.98 9.43
N ILE A 213 1.87 -23.98 9.43
CA ILE A 213 2.65 -24.00 8.21
C ILE A 213 3.83 -24.97 8.30
N GLU A 214 3.97 -25.80 7.28
CA GLU A 214 5.08 -26.73 7.15
C GLU A 214 6.19 -26.12 6.27
N GLU A 215 7.41 -26.66 6.38
CA GLU A 215 8.55 -26.23 5.57
C GLU A 215 8.23 -26.31 4.06
N ASP A 216 8.62 -25.28 3.31
CA ASP A 216 8.41 -25.19 1.85
C ASP A 216 6.92 -25.20 1.42
N GLU A 217 6.02 -24.74 2.29
CA GLU A 217 4.62 -24.45 1.98
C GLU A 217 4.36 -22.93 1.90
N ILE A 218 3.48 -22.51 0.99
CA ILE A 218 2.88 -21.17 1.02
C ILE A 218 1.51 -21.28 1.69
N LEU A 219 1.33 -20.53 2.78
CA LEU A 219 0.06 -20.40 3.48
C LEU A 219 -0.66 -19.15 3.00
N LEU A 220 -1.86 -19.34 2.44
CA LEU A 220 -2.74 -18.27 2.00
C LEU A 220 -3.94 -18.18 2.94
N VAL A 221 -3.99 -17.13 3.75
CA VAL A 221 -5.06 -16.89 4.72
C VAL A 221 -5.81 -15.61 4.40
N ARG A 222 -7.02 -15.48 4.95
CA ARG A 222 -7.87 -14.32 4.72
C ARG A 222 -8.16 -13.53 5.98
N THR A 223 -8.30 -12.23 5.83
CA THR A 223 -8.99 -11.38 6.83
C THR A 223 -10.34 -10.93 6.26
N LEU A 224 -11.14 -10.27 7.07
CA LEU A 224 -12.20 -9.43 6.51
C LEU A 224 -11.57 -8.38 5.56
N PRO A 225 -12.26 -8.00 4.46
CA PRO A 225 -11.74 -7.00 3.53
C PRO A 225 -11.40 -5.69 4.24
N LEU A 226 -10.19 -5.18 4.01
CA LEU A 226 -9.72 -3.91 4.55
C LEU A 226 -9.76 -2.85 3.46
N HIS A 227 -10.63 -1.86 3.64
CA HIS A 227 -10.74 -0.69 2.78
C HIS A 227 -9.83 0.40 3.33
N ILE A 228 -8.83 0.81 2.56
CA ILE A 228 -7.90 1.88 2.95
C ILE A 228 -7.90 2.94 1.86
N ARG A 229 -8.16 4.21 2.22
CA ARG A 229 -8.14 5.34 1.27
C ARG A 229 -7.20 6.47 1.65
N THR A 230 -6.75 6.49 2.90
CA THR A 230 -6.14 7.68 3.50
C THR A 230 -4.78 7.43 4.12
N VAL A 231 -4.29 6.19 4.03
CA VAL A 231 -2.99 5.72 4.52
C VAL A 231 -2.52 4.55 3.64
N TYR A 232 -1.25 4.19 3.72
CA TYR A 232 -0.76 2.87 3.30
C TYR A 232 -0.79 1.95 4.51
N GLY A 233 -1.00 0.66 4.28
CA GLY A 233 -0.75 -0.40 5.25
C GLY A 233 0.54 -1.13 4.90
N ARG A 234 1.28 -1.62 5.90
CA ARG A 234 2.43 -2.51 5.71
C ARG A 234 2.40 -3.64 6.72
N VAL A 235 2.54 -4.89 6.28
CA VAL A 235 2.67 -6.04 7.19
C VAL A 235 3.99 -5.95 7.96
N VAL A 236 3.91 -6.11 9.28
CA VAL A 236 5.05 -6.03 10.20
C VAL A 236 5.56 -7.44 10.50
N ASN A 237 6.53 -7.90 9.71
CA ASN A 237 7.05 -9.26 9.80
C ASN A 237 7.58 -9.63 11.18
N GLU A 238 8.23 -8.69 11.88
CA GLU A 238 8.80 -8.92 13.21
C GLU A 238 7.74 -9.12 14.33
N LEU A 239 6.47 -8.82 14.06
CA LEU A 239 5.36 -9.00 15.01
C LEU A 239 4.47 -10.21 14.68
N LEU A 240 4.78 -10.96 13.61
CA LEU A 240 4.11 -12.23 13.33
C LEU A 240 4.46 -13.26 14.40
N SER A 241 3.59 -14.26 14.57
CA SER A 241 3.89 -15.43 15.38
C SER A 241 5.22 -16.07 14.95
N GLU A 242 5.97 -16.58 15.92
CA GLU A 242 7.26 -17.24 15.69
C GLU A 242 7.13 -18.34 14.62
N GLY A 243 8.08 -18.36 13.67
CA GLY A 243 8.10 -19.33 12.56
C GLY A 243 7.37 -18.89 11.29
N TYR A 244 6.61 -17.79 11.33
CA TYR A 244 5.98 -17.21 10.15
C TYR A 244 6.77 -16.03 9.57
N GLN A 245 6.73 -15.91 8.25
CA GLN A 245 7.21 -14.76 7.51
C GLN A 245 6.18 -14.42 6.42
N HIS A 246 5.86 -13.14 6.27
CA HIS A 246 5.12 -12.67 5.10
C HIS A 246 6.07 -12.50 3.93
N THR A 247 5.57 -12.75 2.71
CA THR A 247 6.30 -12.39 1.49
C THR A 247 6.57 -10.87 1.41
N THR A 248 7.41 -10.47 0.48
CA THR A 248 7.66 -9.04 0.18
C THR A 248 6.46 -8.32 -0.44
N ALA A 249 5.33 -8.98 -0.73
CA ALA A 249 4.08 -8.33 -1.13
C ALA A 249 3.34 -7.77 0.09
N ASN A 250 4.02 -6.97 0.92
CA ASN A 250 3.56 -6.58 2.24
C ASN A 250 2.94 -5.18 2.31
N VAL A 251 2.82 -4.45 1.20
CA VAL A 251 2.27 -3.10 1.16
C VAL A 251 0.84 -3.08 0.62
N LEU A 252 -0.07 -2.44 1.37
CA LEU A 252 -1.43 -2.15 0.99
C LEU A 252 -1.54 -0.68 0.58
N GLN A 253 -2.00 -0.45 -0.64
CA GLN A 253 -2.13 0.90 -1.20
C GLN A 253 -3.52 1.52 -0.93
N PRO A 254 -3.58 2.86 -0.81
CA PRO A 254 -4.80 3.65 -0.57
C PRO A 254 -5.80 3.75 -1.75
N ASP A 255 -5.62 2.95 -2.80
CA ASP A 255 -6.41 3.01 -4.05
C ASP A 255 -7.47 1.90 -4.17
N THR A 256 -7.55 1.03 -3.17
CA THR A 256 -8.31 -0.20 -3.30
C THR A 256 -9.75 -0.06 -2.82
N ALA A 257 -10.67 -0.54 -3.68
CA ALA A 257 -12.07 -0.73 -3.31
C ALA A 257 -12.25 -1.87 -2.30
N ALA A 258 -11.28 -2.78 -2.17
CA ALA A 258 -11.10 -3.78 -1.11
C ALA A 258 -9.65 -4.32 -1.22
N SER A 259 -8.72 -3.86 -0.37
CA SER A 259 -7.34 -4.40 -0.32
C SER A 259 -7.21 -5.51 0.71
N GLY A 260 -6.15 -6.31 0.54
CA GLY A 260 -5.57 -7.07 1.64
C GLY A 260 -6.51 -8.09 2.23
N ASP A 261 -7.32 -8.74 1.40
CA ASP A 261 -8.18 -9.83 1.82
C ASP A 261 -7.41 -11.15 1.95
N ILE A 262 -6.34 -11.33 1.18
CA ILE A 262 -5.46 -12.51 1.18
C ILE A 262 -4.04 -12.08 1.58
N TYR A 263 -3.43 -12.83 2.49
CA TYR A 263 -2.05 -12.66 2.95
C TYR A 263 -1.23 -13.91 2.64
N GLU A 264 0.01 -13.69 2.21
CA GLU A 264 0.89 -14.75 1.71
C GLU A 264 2.04 -14.98 2.68
N LEU A 265 2.00 -16.09 3.42
CA LEU A 265 2.96 -16.45 4.47
C LEU A 265 3.73 -17.72 4.13
N PHE A 266 4.96 -17.81 4.63
CA PHE A 266 5.83 -18.98 4.52
C PHE A 266 6.66 -19.15 5.79
N GLY A 267 7.29 -20.32 5.97
CA GLY A 267 8.13 -20.62 7.13
C GLY A 267 7.85 -22.02 7.68
N GLU A 268 7.97 -22.19 8.99
CA GLU A 268 7.68 -23.44 9.68
C GLU A 268 7.17 -23.14 11.09
N SER A 269 5.92 -23.50 11.38
CA SER A 269 5.35 -23.34 12.71
C SER A 269 4.21 -24.30 12.97
N LYS A 270 4.24 -24.93 14.16
CA LYS A 270 3.15 -25.74 14.71
C LYS A 270 2.12 -24.92 15.48
N ARG A 271 2.44 -23.67 15.83
CA ARG A 271 1.49 -22.76 16.48
C ARG A 271 0.67 -22.09 15.42
N GLU A 272 -0.64 -22.04 15.62
CA GLU A 272 -1.55 -21.40 14.68
C GLU A 272 -1.38 -19.87 14.64
N LEU A 273 -1.39 -19.31 13.44
CA LEU A 273 -1.46 -17.87 13.23
C LEU A 273 -2.89 -17.37 13.44
N THR A 274 -3.07 -16.33 14.24
CA THR A 274 -4.39 -15.76 14.57
C THR A 274 -4.65 -14.42 13.90
N ASP A 275 -3.61 -13.59 13.76
CA ASP A 275 -3.76 -12.20 13.32
C ASP A 275 -2.63 -11.78 12.39
N ILE A 276 -2.91 -10.79 11.54
CA ILE A 276 -1.91 -10.11 10.70
C ILE A 276 -1.62 -8.72 11.28
N PRO A 277 -0.38 -8.44 11.73
CA PRO A 277 0.02 -7.13 12.21
C PRO A 277 0.29 -6.18 11.04
N LEU A 278 -0.38 -5.03 11.03
CA LEU A 278 -0.18 -3.95 10.06
C LEU A 278 0.26 -2.66 10.76
N GLU A 279 1.30 -2.02 10.25
CA GLU A 279 1.60 -0.62 10.52
C GLU A 279 1.09 0.26 9.37
N PHE A 280 1.03 1.57 9.60
CA PHE A 280 0.42 2.50 8.64
C PHE A 280 1.29 3.72 8.36
N TYR A 281 1.20 4.23 7.13
CA TYR A 281 1.91 5.43 6.68
C TYR A 281 0.92 6.45 6.09
N THR A 282 1.03 7.70 6.50
CA THR A 282 0.16 8.80 6.06
C THR A 282 0.47 9.29 4.63
N LEU A 283 -0.56 9.69 3.88
CA LEU A 283 -0.40 10.25 2.53
C LEU A 283 0.28 11.63 2.49
N GLU A 284 0.21 12.39 3.59
CA GLU A 284 0.79 13.72 3.88
C GLU A 284 1.82 13.68 5.03
N PRO A 285 3.04 14.28 5.04
CA PRO A 285 3.78 14.42 6.29
C PRO A 285 2.97 15.27 7.29
N TYR A 286 3.04 14.96 8.58
CA TYR A 286 2.38 15.71 9.68
C TYR A 286 0.85 15.65 9.70
N ARG A 287 0.22 14.71 8.99
CA ARG A 287 -1.25 14.57 8.99
C ARG A 287 -1.87 14.01 10.26
N GLU A 288 -1.09 13.39 11.14
CA GLU A 288 -1.62 12.78 12.37
C GLU A 288 -2.45 13.77 13.23
N HIS A 289 -2.10 15.05 13.19
CA HIS A 289 -2.71 16.10 14.01
C HIS A 289 -3.78 16.94 13.29
N VAL A 290 -4.06 16.68 12.01
CA VAL A 290 -5.08 17.41 11.23
C VAL A 290 -6.38 16.60 11.22
N PHE A 291 -7.52 17.19 11.59
CA PHE A 291 -8.79 16.46 11.55
C PHE A 291 -9.32 16.38 10.12
N PHE A 292 -9.80 15.19 9.71
CA PHE A 292 -10.38 15.01 8.37
C PHE A 292 -11.56 15.94 8.07
N LYS A 293 -12.36 16.30 9.08
CA LYS A 293 -13.43 17.32 8.94
C LYS A 293 -12.91 18.68 8.48
N ASP A 294 -11.67 19.03 8.84
CA ASP A 294 -11.05 20.31 8.50
C ASP A 294 -10.60 20.33 7.03
N ARG A 295 -10.47 19.14 6.41
CA ARG A 295 -10.13 18.95 4.99
C ARG A 295 -11.30 19.32 4.08
N ASP A 296 -12.52 19.02 4.53
CA ASP A 296 -13.77 19.39 3.85
C ASP A 296 -14.18 20.84 4.12
N GLN A 297 -13.73 21.43 5.22
CA GLN A 297 -14.12 22.78 5.61
C GLN A 297 -13.70 23.83 4.58
N LEU A 298 -12.44 23.81 4.12
CA LEU A 298 -11.99 24.78 3.12
C LEU A 298 -12.78 24.64 1.81
N LEU A 299 -13.01 23.41 1.32
CA LEU A 299 -13.78 23.19 0.10
C LEU A 299 -15.25 23.63 0.28
N ASN A 300 -15.89 23.32 1.41
CA ASN A 300 -17.25 23.77 1.71
C ASN A 300 -17.34 25.30 1.73
N ASN A 301 -16.35 25.96 2.31
CA ASN A 301 -16.30 27.41 2.39
C ASN A 301 -16.02 28.06 1.01
N LEU A 302 -15.35 27.35 0.10
CA LEU A 302 -15.16 27.77 -1.30
C LEU A 302 -16.41 27.51 -2.16
N GLU A 303 -17.20 26.48 -1.84
CA GLU A 303 -18.44 26.11 -2.54
C GLU A 303 -19.64 26.98 -2.10
N ASP A 304 -19.60 27.59 -0.91
CA ASP A 304 -20.56 28.60 -0.46
C ASP A 304 -20.15 30.01 -0.96
N PRO A 305 -20.90 30.59 -1.93
CA PRO A 305 -20.56 31.90 -2.48
C PRO A 305 -20.57 33.00 -1.43
N SER A 306 -21.42 32.90 -0.39
CA SER A 306 -21.52 33.93 0.63
C SER A 306 -20.24 34.00 1.46
N THR A 307 -19.80 32.88 2.04
CA THR A 307 -18.53 32.76 2.74
C THR A 307 -17.33 33.20 1.89
N LEU A 308 -17.27 32.78 0.62
CA LEU A 308 -16.19 33.14 -0.29
C LEU A 308 -16.13 34.65 -0.57
N PHE A 309 -17.25 35.29 -0.92
CA PHE A 309 -17.28 36.71 -1.25
C PHE A 309 -17.18 37.60 -0.01
N ASP A 310 -17.74 37.19 1.12
CA ASP A 310 -17.65 37.89 2.39
C ASP A 310 -16.20 37.97 2.88
N ALA A 311 -15.40 36.92 2.67
CA ALA A 311 -13.97 36.95 2.97
C ALA A 311 -13.25 38.09 2.23
N PHE A 312 -13.56 38.34 0.96
CA PHE A 312 -12.97 39.43 0.16
C PHE A 312 -13.44 40.84 0.57
N THR A 313 -14.55 40.97 1.31
CA THR A 313 -14.97 42.28 1.84
C THR A 313 -13.95 42.85 2.82
N THR A 314 -13.15 41.98 3.44
CA THR A 314 -12.12 42.36 4.41
C THR A 314 -10.79 42.77 3.76
N ALA A 315 -10.69 42.68 2.43
CA ALA A 315 -9.47 42.97 1.68
C ALA A 315 -9.00 44.44 1.82
N PRO A 316 -7.68 44.71 1.71
CA PRO A 316 -7.11 46.04 1.90
C PRO A 316 -7.73 47.07 0.94
N GLN A 317 -8.21 48.17 1.51
CA GLN A 317 -8.58 49.36 0.77
C GLN A 317 -7.45 50.39 0.83
N PRO A 318 -7.31 51.27 -0.18
CA PRO A 318 -8.07 51.32 -1.45
C PRO A 318 -7.66 50.22 -2.44
N LYS A 319 -8.54 49.85 -3.39
CA LYS A 319 -8.36 48.79 -4.43
C LYS A 319 -6.97 48.70 -5.10
N LYS A 320 -6.20 49.79 -5.13
CA LYS A 320 -4.81 49.83 -5.61
C LYS A 320 -3.82 49.02 -4.76
N ASN A 321 -4.20 48.65 -3.54
CA ASN A 321 -3.42 47.83 -2.59
C ASN A 321 -3.91 46.37 -2.54
N GLY A 322 -4.70 45.92 -3.53
CA GLY A 322 -5.24 44.56 -3.55
C GLY A 322 -4.15 43.50 -3.45
N ALA A 323 -4.40 42.46 -2.65
CA ALA A 323 -3.53 41.29 -2.61
C ALA A 323 -3.73 40.47 -3.90
N ALA A 324 -2.65 40.18 -4.62
CA ALA A 324 -2.71 39.34 -5.82
C ALA A 324 -2.89 37.84 -5.47
N VAL A 325 -2.44 37.43 -4.28
CA VAL A 325 -2.53 36.06 -3.76
C VAL A 325 -2.69 36.14 -2.24
N PHE A 326 -3.65 35.38 -1.69
CA PHE A 326 -3.80 35.19 -0.25
C PHE A 326 -4.00 33.69 0.03
N ILE A 327 -3.17 33.12 0.92
CA ILE A 327 -3.19 31.69 1.23
C ILE A 327 -3.91 31.51 2.57
N VAL A 328 -5.11 30.94 2.53
CA VAL A 328 -5.91 30.56 3.72
C VAL A 328 -5.73 29.09 4.06
N LYS A 329 -5.75 28.76 5.35
CA LYS A 329 -5.80 27.38 5.85
C LYS A 329 -7.05 27.15 6.70
N GLY A 330 -7.83 26.12 6.37
CA GLY A 330 -8.99 25.68 7.17
C GLY A 330 -10.02 26.79 7.43
N SER A 331 -10.35 27.01 8.70
CA SER A 331 -11.33 28.01 9.17
C SER A 331 -10.88 29.48 9.09
N GLN A 332 -9.67 29.75 8.59
CA GLN A 332 -9.21 31.13 8.40
C GLN A 332 -10.07 31.89 7.39
N LEU A 333 -10.66 31.22 6.40
CA LEU A 333 -11.54 31.86 5.44
C LEU A 333 -12.77 32.49 6.14
N ASP A 334 -13.33 31.78 7.13
CA ASP A 334 -14.54 32.20 7.88
C ASP A 334 -14.27 33.36 8.85
N ASN A 335 -13.01 33.58 9.20
CA ASN A 335 -12.61 34.49 10.29
C ASN A 335 -11.64 35.58 9.84
N LEU A 336 -11.52 35.78 8.53
CA LEU A 336 -10.66 36.78 7.93
C LEU A 336 -11.01 38.18 8.44
N LYS A 337 -10.00 38.90 8.94
CA LYS A 337 -10.11 40.30 9.36
C LYS A 337 -9.18 41.14 8.52
N ALA A 338 -9.43 42.45 8.47
CA ALA A 338 -8.60 43.40 7.72
C ALA A 338 -7.09 43.33 8.09
N LYS A 339 -6.77 42.98 9.33
CA LYS A 339 -5.39 42.81 9.81
C LYS A 339 -4.69 41.54 9.33
N ASP A 340 -5.42 40.54 8.85
CA ASP A 340 -4.85 39.26 8.45
C ASP A 340 -4.31 39.31 7.01
N TRP A 341 -4.57 40.41 6.28
CA TRP A 341 -4.08 40.71 4.93
C TRP A 341 -2.69 41.35 4.90
N THR A 342 -2.13 41.69 6.06
CA THR A 342 -0.82 42.31 6.26
C THR A 342 0.08 41.37 7.04
#